data_AF-A0A4V2UAN3-F1
#
_entry.id   AF-A0A4V2UAN3-F1
#
_cell.length_a   1.000
_cell.length_b   1.000
_cell.length_c   1.000
_cell.angle_alpha   90.00
_cell.angle_beta   90.00
_cell.angle_gamma   90.00
#
_symmetry.space_group_name_H-M   'P 1'
#
loop_
_entity.id
_entity.type
_entity.pdbx_description
1 polymer ?
#
loop_
_entity_poly.entity_id
_entity_poly.type
_entity_poly.pdbx_seq_one_letter_code
_entity_poly.pdbx_strand_id
1 'polypeptide(L)'
;MHRSIENELPFSNSNPPDDEALGRQIVLQLMSAPSQCLFLRGNTLTGSGTFALMRKLVDARCDELSLPDTVRSSARSYSASLLNEALDSLFKQRQ
;
A
#
# COMPACT_ATOMS: atom_id res chain seq x y z
N MET A 1 7.56 -38.48 14.54
CA MET A 1 8.57 -37.70 13.78
C MET A 1 7.89 -36.44 13.29
N HIS A 2 8.27 -35.28 13.83
CA HIS A 2 7.72 -33.96 13.45
C HIS A 2 8.19 -33.59 12.04
N ARG A 3 7.24 -33.22 11.17
CA ARG A 3 7.52 -32.54 9.89
C ARG A 3 7.75 -31.06 10.20
N SER A 4 8.98 -30.58 9.99
CA SER A 4 9.25 -29.14 9.91
C SER A 4 8.68 -28.61 8.60
N ILE A 5 7.76 -27.66 8.69
CA ILE A 5 7.35 -26.84 7.56
C ILE A 5 8.35 -25.68 7.53
N GLU A 6 9.35 -25.77 6.65
CA GLU A 6 10.18 -24.62 6.31
C GLU A 6 9.27 -23.62 5.60
N ASN A 7 8.87 -22.59 6.34
CA ASN A 7 8.10 -21.47 5.83
C ASN A 7 9.10 -20.51 5.13
N GLU A 8 9.72 -20.98 4.05
CA GLU A 8 10.48 -20.11 3.17
C GLU A 8 9.49 -19.20 2.45
N LEU A 9 9.38 -17.96 2.96
CA LEU A 9 8.97 -16.84 2.13
C LEU A 9 9.86 -16.87 0.88
N PRO A 10 9.31 -16.96 -0.35
CA PRO A 10 10.12 -17.05 -1.55
C PRO A 10 10.75 -15.69 -1.85
N PHE A 11 11.83 -15.35 -1.14
CA PHE A 11 12.75 -14.29 -1.50
C PHE A 11 13.93 -14.92 -2.24
N SER A 12 13.67 -15.45 -3.43
CA SER A 12 14.71 -15.76 -4.40
C SER A 12 14.20 -15.45 -5.80
N ASN A 13 14.45 -14.21 -6.24
CA ASN A 13 14.66 -13.91 -7.64
C ASN A 13 15.70 -12.79 -7.75
N SER A 14 16.79 -13.12 -8.42
CA SER A 14 17.99 -12.33 -8.69
C SER A 14 17.76 -11.24 -9.73
N ASN A 15 16.87 -10.29 -9.43
CA ASN A 15 16.82 -8.97 -10.08
C ASN A 15 16.93 -7.92 -8.96
N PRO A 16 17.58 -6.77 -9.17
CA PRO A 16 17.37 -5.64 -8.27
C PRO A 16 15.86 -5.45 -8.10
N PRO A 17 15.36 -5.22 -6.88
CA PRO A 17 13.92 -5.09 -6.66
C PRO A 17 13.42 -4.03 -7.64
N ASP A 18 12.52 -4.43 -8.54
CA ASP A 18 11.87 -3.49 -9.43
C ASP A 18 11.17 -2.46 -8.53
N ASP A 19 11.64 -1.21 -8.60
CA ASP A 19 11.18 -0.13 -7.71
C ASP A 19 9.65 0.00 -7.78
N GLU A 20 9.06 -0.39 -8.92
CA GLU A 20 7.64 -0.49 -9.13
C GLU A 20 6.97 -1.64 -8.37
N ALA A 21 7.48 -2.86 -8.49
CA ALA A 21 7.02 -4.00 -7.70
C ALA A 21 7.11 -3.74 -6.19
N LEU A 22 8.21 -3.14 -5.72
CA LEU A 22 8.40 -2.80 -4.31
C LEU A 22 7.43 -1.71 -3.87
N GLY A 23 7.25 -0.67 -4.68
CA GLY A 23 6.28 0.40 -4.44
C GLY A 23 4.85 -0.13 -4.31
N ARG A 24 4.45 -1.05 -5.21
CA ARG A 24 3.15 -1.74 -5.16
C ARG A 24 2.99 -2.57 -3.89
N GLN A 25 4.00 -3.34 -3.51
CA GLN A 25 3.94 -4.19 -2.32
C GLN A 25 3.73 -3.39 -1.04
N ILE A 26 4.40 -2.24 -0.88
CA ILE A 26 4.22 -1.35 0.27
C ILE A 26 2.77 -0.89 0.40
N VAL A 27 2.17 -0.42 -0.70
CA VAL A 27 0.78 0.05 -0.72
C VAL A 27 -0.19 -1.08 -0.37
N LEU A 28 0.01 -2.28 -0.92
CA LEU A 28 -0.83 -3.44 -0.63
C LEU A 28 -0.73 -3.87 0.83
N GLN A 29 0.45 -3.80 1.44
CA GLN A 29 0.64 -4.08 2.88
C GLN A 29 -0.04 -3.04 3.77
N LEU A 30 -0.03 -1.76 3.38
CA LEU A 30 -0.77 -0.72 4.10
C LEU A 30 -2.29 -0.94 4.03
N MET A 31 -2.80 -1.38 2.87
CA MET A 31 -4.21 -1.69 2.67
C MET A 31 -4.67 -2.96 3.40
N SER A 32 -3.79 -3.95 3.54
CA SER A 32 -4.09 -5.20 4.23
C SER A 32 -4.01 -5.11 5.75
N ALA A 33 -3.58 -3.96 6.30
CA ALA A 33 -3.51 -3.68 7.72
C ALA A 33 -4.76 -2.92 8.22
N PRO A 34 -5.85 -3.62 8.62
CA PRO A 34 -7.12 -3.00 8.99
C PRO A 34 -7.02 -2.07 10.21
N SER A 35 -6.00 -2.22 11.06
CA SER A 35 -5.74 -1.34 12.20
C SER A 35 -5.31 0.08 11.80
N GLN A 36 -4.59 0.24 10.69
CA GLN A 36 -4.23 1.56 10.15
C GLN A 36 -5.42 2.18 9.39
N CYS A 37 -6.23 1.33 8.74
CA CYS A 37 -7.51 1.73 8.16
C CYS A 37 -8.55 2.13 9.22
N LEU A 38 -8.51 1.60 10.44
CA LEU A 38 -9.42 1.99 11.53
C LEU A 38 -9.23 3.45 11.97
N PHE A 39 -8.04 4.02 11.79
CA PHE A 39 -7.80 5.45 12.00
C PHE A 39 -8.57 6.33 10.99
N LEU A 40 -8.93 5.78 9.81
CA LEU A 40 -9.79 6.45 8.83
C LEU A 40 -11.25 6.54 9.29
N ARG A 41 -11.67 5.71 10.25
CA ARG A 41 -13.09 5.62 10.67
C ARG A 41 -13.49 6.66 11.72
N GLY A 42 -12.52 7.20 12.46
CA GLY A 42 -12.74 8.20 13.51
C GLY A 42 -12.74 9.66 13.02
N ASN A 43 -12.21 9.91 11.83
CA ASN A 43 -12.25 11.21 11.17
C ASN A 43 -13.24 11.11 10.01
N THR A 44 -14.19 12.04 9.89
CA THR A 44 -15.02 12.22 8.69
C THR A 44 -14.13 12.66 7.53
N LEU A 45 -13.39 11.71 6.96
CA LEU A 45 -12.55 11.93 5.81
C LEU A 45 -13.46 12.02 4.60
N THR A 46 -13.60 13.24 4.08
CA THR A 46 -14.07 13.44 2.70
C THR A 46 -13.18 12.63 1.76
N GLY A 47 -13.65 12.28 0.55
CA GLY A 47 -12.85 11.53 -0.42
C GLY A 47 -11.43 12.11 -0.59
N SER A 48 -11.28 13.44 -0.57
CA SER A 48 -9.99 14.14 -0.58
C SER A 48 -9.10 13.85 0.65
N GLY A 49 -9.68 13.72 1.84
CA GLY A 49 -8.96 13.39 3.07
C GLY A 49 -8.36 11.97 3.04
N THR A 50 -9.06 11.00 2.44
CA THR A 50 -8.58 9.63 2.30
C THR A 50 -7.34 9.55 1.40
N PHE A 51 -7.30 10.30 0.30
CA PHE A 51 -6.13 10.39 -0.58
C PHE A 51 -4.93 11.03 0.12
N ALA A 52 -5.15 12.12 0.86
CA ALA A 52 -4.10 12.81 1.59
C ALA A 52 -3.52 11.94 2.70
N LEU A 53 -4.35 11.19 3.44
CA LEU A 53 -3.86 10.28 4.48
C LEU A 53 -3.07 9.12 3.88
N MET A 54 -3.58 8.50 2.80
CA MET A 54 -2.88 7.41 2.14
C MET A 54 -1.49 7.81 1.63
N ARG A 55 -1.36 9.02 1.07
CA ARG A 55 -0.06 9.56 0.68
C ARG A 55 0.88 9.70 1.87
N LYS A 56 0.40 10.21 3.00
CA LYS A 56 1.19 10.34 4.24
C LYS A 56 1.64 8.99 4.80
N LEU A 57 0.77 7.97 4.76
CA LEU A 57 1.10 6.62 5.23
C LEU A 57 2.16 5.95 4.34
N VAL A 58 2.04 6.11 3.01
CA VAL A 58 3.07 5.64 2.06
C VAL A 58 4.41 6.31 2.33
N ASP A 59 4.41 7.64 2.50
CA ASP A 59 5.64 8.41 2.77
C ASP A 59 6.30 7.97 4.08
N ALA A 60 5.52 7.90 5.16
CA ALA A 60 6.02 7.44 6.45
C ALA A 60 6.60 6.02 6.37
N ARG A 61 5.95 5.12 5.62
CA ARG A 61 6.43 3.75 5.48
C ARG A 61 7.70 3.65 4.63
N CYS A 62 7.82 4.47 3.59
CA CYS A 62 9.06 4.58 2.82
C CYS A 62 10.21 5.13 3.68
N ASP A 63 9.94 6.10 4.54
CA ASP A 63 10.93 6.69 5.46
C ASP A 63 11.39 5.67 6.52
N GLU A 64 10.46 4.96 7.14
CA GLU A 64 10.74 3.88 8.10
C GLU A 64 11.65 2.79 7.53
N LEU A 65 11.48 2.48 6.24
CA LEU A 65 12.24 1.45 5.53
C LEU A 65 13.48 2.03 4.81
N SER A 66 13.75 3.34 4.92
CA SER A 66 14.86 4.03 4.25
C SER A 66 14.91 3.77 2.74
N LEU A 67 13.74 3.76 2.08
CA LEU A 67 13.61 3.44 0.67
C LEU A 67 13.93 4.66 -0.23
N PRO A 68 14.46 4.43 -1.44
CA PRO A 68 14.81 5.51 -2.36
C PRO A 68 13.57 6.22 -2.93
N ASP A 69 13.79 7.43 -3.45
CA ASP A 69 12.73 8.28 -4.03
C ASP A 69 12.01 7.65 -5.23
N THR A 70 12.67 6.74 -5.95
CA THR A 70 12.09 5.99 -7.08
C THR A 70 10.95 5.09 -6.60
N VAL A 71 11.17 4.33 -5.53
CA VAL A 71 10.18 3.47 -4.88
C VAL A 71 9.05 4.29 -4.28
N ARG A 72 9.38 5.41 -3.60
CA ARG A 72 8.38 6.34 -3.04
C ARG A 72 7.46 6.91 -4.13
N SER A 73 8.03 7.34 -5.25
CA SER A 73 7.28 7.88 -6.39
C SER A 73 6.36 6.83 -7.01
N SER A 74 6.84 5.59 -7.12
CA SER A 74 6.03 4.48 -7.59
C SER A 74 4.87 4.14 -6.65
N ALA A 75 5.15 3.98 -5.35
CA ALA A 75 4.13 3.70 -4.33
C ALA A 75 3.04 4.78 -4.30
N ARG A 76 3.42 6.06 -4.39
CA ARG A 76 2.47 7.17 -4.50
C ARG A 76 1.58 7.05 -5.73
N SER A 77 2.16 6.76 -6.89
CA SER A 77 1.43 6.62 -8.15
C SER A 77 0.43 5.48 -8.09
N TYR A 78 0.86 4.31 -7.58
CA TYR A 78 0.00 3.15 -7.40
C TYR A 78 -1.14 3.40 -6.40
N SER A 79 -0.84 4.05 -5.26
CA SER A 79 -1.86 4.40 -4.28
C SER A 79 -2.95 5.33 -4.83
N ALA A 80 -2.57 6.27 -5.72
CA ALA A 80 -3.53 7.16 -6.36
C ALA A 80 -4.43 6.42 -7.36
N SER A 81 -3.85 5.52 -8.17
CA SER A 81 -4.62 4.68 -9.08
C SER A 81 -5.63 3.80 -8.35
N LEU A 82 -5.18 3.10 -7.30
CA LEU A 82 -6.05 2.21 -6.50
C LEU A 82 -7.22 2.96 -5.85
N LEU A 83 -6.96 4.16 -5.31
CA LEU A 83 -8.01 4.99 -4.72
C LEU A 83 -8.99 5.54 -5.77
N ASN A 84 -8.51 5.92 -6.95
CA ASN A 84 -9.37 6.35 -8.05
C ASN A 84 -10.26 5.20 -8.54
N GLU A 85 -9.72 3.99 -8.70
CA GLU A 85 -10.49 2.79 -9.06
C GLU A 85 -11.55 2.45 -7.99
N ALA A 86 -11.19 2.58 -6.71
CA ALA A 86 -12.12 2.36 -5.60
C ALA A 86 -13.25 3.42 -5.59
N LEU A 87 -12.92 4.70 -5.82
CA LEU A 87 -13.93 5.75 -5.94
C LEU A 87 -14.85 5.51 -7.13
N ASP A 88 -14.31 5.19 -8.31
CA ASP A 88 -15.11 4.91 -9.51
C ASP A 88 -16.06 3.73 -9.30
N SER A 89 -15.58 2.67 -8.65
CA SER A 89 -16.39 1.51 -8.28
C SER A 89 -17.52 1.88 -7.30
N LEU A 90 -17.24 2.74 -6.31
CA LEU A 90 -18.24 3.25 -5.38
C LEU A 90 -19.29 4.15 -6.06
N PHE A 91 -18.86 4.99 -7.02
CA PHE A 91 -19.77 5.82 -7.80
C PHE A 91 -20.67 4.99 -8.72
N LYS A 92 -20.14 3.93 -9.35
CA LYS A 92 -20.92 2.99 -10.17
C LYS A 92 -21.95 2.20 -9.36
N GLN A 93 -21.65 1.85 -8.12
CA GLN A 93 -22.60 1.15 -7.23
C GLN A 93 -23.71 2.07 -6.67
N ARG A 94 -23.56 3.39 -6.79
CA ARG A 94 -24.51 4.40 -6.29
C ARG A 94 -25.53 4.85 -7.34
N GLN A 95 -25.41 4.41 -8.59
CA GLN A 95 -26.38 4.61 -9.68
C GLN A 95 -27.25 3.37 -9.87
#